data_AF-A0A7V4UKY7-F1
#
_entry.id   AF-A0A7V4UKY7-F1
#
_cell.length_a   1.000
_cell.length_b   1.000
_cell.length_c   1.000
_cell.angle_alpha   90.00
_cell.angle_beta   90.00
_cell.angle_gamma   90.00
#
_symmetry.space_group_name_H-M   'P 1'
#
loop_
_entity.id
_entity.type
_entity.pdbx_description
1 polymer ?
#
loop_
_entity_poly.entity_id
_entity_poly.type
_entity_poly.pdbx_seq_one_letter_code
_entity_poly.pdbx_strand_id
1 'polypeptide(L)'
;MREVITIPSLKVRQFGVDFYQTTFTSRDLQKLVRFEVLSYPATEEEKKKRPKPSAINWEILEKRIGRSEAAFQRPVIRKKIKELVQYYKECQESQNLPAIPGAVIMITEKRLQFTPSGKNPNLGLLQIPEEQGILRCLDGQHRLLALSAQTEKEIEIDVPAVLFDNLDPRQTV
;
A
#
# COMPACT_ATOMS: atom_id res chain seq x y z
N MET A 1 5.30 -7.40 -24.80
CA MET A 1 6.31 -7.36 -23.73
C MET A 1 5.58 -7.06 -22.44
N ARG A 2 5.83 -7.77 -21.34
CA ARG A 2 5.22 -7.39 -20.05
C ARG A 2 5.96 -6.14 -19.55
N GLU A 3 5.24 -5.09 -19.20
CA GLU A 3 5.82 -3.90 -18.60
C GLU A 3 6.37 -4.26 -17.21
N VAL A 4 7.53 -3.69 -16.86
CA VAL A 4 8.25 -3.97 -15.62
C VAL A 4 8.63 -2.64 -14.99
N ILE A 5 8.23 -2.44 -13.75
CA ILE A 5 8.65 -1.31 -12.94
C ILE A 5 9.98 -1.67 -12.27
N THR A 6 10.96 -0.79 -12.38
CA THR A 6 12.29 -0.99 -11.81
C THR A 6 12.54 0.06 -10.73
N ILE A 7 12.80 -0.39 -9.50
CA ILE A 7 12.87 0.49 -8.33
C ILE A 7 14.19 0.28 -7.57
N PRO A 8 14.92 1.35 -7.21
CA PRO A 8 16.06 1.25 -6.30
C PRO A 8 15.64 0.59 -4.98
N SER A 9 16.42 -0.40 -4.56
CA SER A 9 16.08 -1.23 -3.41
C SER A 9 17.33 -1.63 -2.62
N LEU A 10 17.17 -1.68 -1.31
CA LEU A 10 18.11 -2.31 -0.38
C LEU A 10 17.59 -3.71 -0.03
N LYS A 11 18.32 -4.73 -0.44
CA LYS A 11 18.11 -6.11 0.01
C LYS A 11 18.63 -6.26 1.44
N VAL A 12 17.76 -6.71 2.33
CA VAL A 12 18.06 -6.94 3.74
C VAL A 12 17.87 -8.42 4.05
N ARG A 13 18.80 -8.99 4.83
CA ARG A 13 18.72 -10.36 5.34
C ARG A 13 18.71 -10.35 6.87
N GLN A 14 17.67 -10.92 7.47
CA GLN A 14 17.55 -11.07 8.92
C GLN A 14 17.12 -12.49 9.25
N PHE A 15 17.88 -13.18 10.11
CA PHE A 15 17.55 -14.55 10.57
C PHE A 15 17.22 -15.53 9.42
N GLY A 16 17.88 -15.39 8.27
CA GLY A 16 17.66 -16.24 7.09
C GLY A 16 16.50 -15.81 6.17
N VAL A 17 15.77 -14.76 6.51
CA VAL A 17 14.71 -14.17 5.68
C VAL A 17 15.26 -12.99 4.89
N ASP A 18 15.03 -13.00 3.58
CA ASP A 18 15.35 -11.90 2.67
C ASP A 18 14.11 -11.03 2.44
N PHE A 19 14.30 -9.71 2.45
CA PHE A 19 13.27 -8.73 2.08
C PHE A 19 13.92 -7.48 1.48
N TYR A 20 13.11 -6.59 0.91
CA TYR A 20 13.57 -5.37 0.26
C TYR A 20 13.03 -4.14 0.97
N GLN A 21 13.90 -3.17 1.27
CA GLN A 21 13.50 -1.82 1.62
C GLN A 21 13.57 -0.96 0.35
N THR A 22 12.49 -0.28 0.02
CA THR A 22 12.37 0.49 -1.21
C THR A 22 11.38 1.65 -1.02
N THR A 23 11.21 2.46 -2.05
CA THR A 23 10.29 3.59 -2.07
C THR A 23 9.45 3.51 -3.33
N PHE A 24 8.14 3.57 -3.19
CA PHE A 24 7.22 3.59 -4.33
C PHE A 24 6.62 4.97 -4.50
N THR A 25 6.39 5.40 -5.74
CA THR A 25 5.53 6.55 -5.98
C THR A 25 4.07 6.16 -5.65
N SER A 26 3.26 7.15 -5.28
CA SER A 26 1.81 6.95 -5.12
C SER A 26 1.15 6.37 -6.38
N ARG A 27 1.66 6.70 -7.57
CA ARG A 27 1.22 6.15 -8.86
C ARG A 27 1.55 4.68 -9.01
N ASP A 28 2.76 4.25 -8.66
CA ASP A 28 3.16 2.84 -8.73
C ASP A 28 2.27 1.99 -7.81
N LEU A 29 2.02 2.48 -6.58
CA LEU A 29 1.17 1.77 -5.62
C LEU A 29 -0.26 1.61 -6.12
N GLN A 30 -0.83 2.62 -6.79
CA GLN A 30 -2.17 2.51 -7.36
C GLN A 30 -2.26 1.45 -8.48
N LYS A 31 -1.17 1.25 -9.23
CA LYS A 31 -1.11 0.23 -10.28
C LYS A 31 -0.85 -1.16 -9.72
N LEU A 32 0.00 -1.29 -8.70
CA LEU A 32 0.52 -2.58 -8.24
C LEU A 32 -0.27 -3.19 -7.08
N VAL A 33 -0.88 -2.38 -6.21
CA VAL A 33 -1.46 -2.86 -4.94
C VAL A 33 -2.92 -3.26 -5.10
N ARG A 34 -3.27 -4.44 -4.58
CA ARG A 34 -4.65 -4.84 -4.31
C ARG A 34 -4.95 -4.67 -2.82
N PHE A 35 -6.00 -3.93 -2.51
CA PHE A 35 -6.50 -3.81 -1.14
C PHE A 35 -7.50 -4.94 -0.87
N GLU A 36 -7.20 -5.81 0.09
CA GLU A 36 -8.12 -6.87 0.52
C GLU A 36 -8.39 -6.68 2.01
N VAL A 37 -9.65 -6.67 2.46
CA VAL A 37 -9.95 -6.62 3.91
C VAL A 37 -10.80 -7.78 4.35
N LEU A 38 -10.69 -8.15 5.63
CA LEU A 38 -11.58 -9.11 6.27
C LEU A 38 -13.03 -8.66 6.08
N SER A 39 -13.82 -9.52 5.45
CA SER A 39 -15.27 -9.41 5.50
C SER A 39 -15.74 -10.00 6.82
N TYR A 40 -16.04 -9.14 7.81
CA TYR A 40 -16.88 -9.59 8.93
C TYR A 40 -18.32 -9.72 8.45
N PRO A 41 -19.08 -10.77 8.83
CA PRO A 41 -20.52 -10.78 8.62
C PRO A 41 -21.10 -9.53 9.28
N ALA A 42 -21.90 -8.79 8.52
CA ALA A 42 -22.43 -7.51 8.94
C ALA A 42 -23.29 -7.67 10.21
N THR A 43 -22.73 -7.33 11.37
CA THR A 43 -23.53 -7.01 12.54
C THR A 43 -24.11 -5.62 12.34
N GLU A 44 -25.40 -5.62 11.99
CA GLU A 44 -26.42 -4.59 12.19
C GLU A 44 -26.12 -3.14 11.76
N GLU A 45 -26.82 -2.78 10.69
CA GLU A 45 -27.25 -1.44 10.26
C GLU A 45 -26.96 -0.24 11.18
N GLU A 46 -25.86 0.47 10.93
CA GLU A 46 -25.81 1.90 11.25
C GLU A 46 -26.63 2.70 10.23
N LYS A 47 -27.79 3.15 10.69
CA LYS A 47 -28.77 4.02 10.01
C LYS A 47 -28.11 5.06 9.11
N LYS A 48 -28.45 5.00 7.82
CA LYS A 48 -28.11 5.97 6.76
C LYS A 48 -28.50 7.41 7.17
N LYS A 49 -27.53 8.21 7.63
CA LYS A 49 -27.61 9.67 7.57
C LYS A 49 -27.10 10.14 6.21
N ARG A 50 -27.90 10.97 5.54
CA ARG A 50 -27.60 11.57 4.22
C ARG A 50 -26.19 12.17 4.22
N PRO A 51 -25.28 11.78 3.29
CA PRO A 51 -23.93 12.29 3.31
C PRO A 51 -23.92 13.74 2.82
N LYS A 52 -23.26 14.62 3.57
CA LYS A 52 -22.68 15.86 3.03
C LYS A 52 -21.72 15.48 1.89
N PRO A 53 -21.54 16.29 0.85
CA PRO A 53 -20.63 15.97 -0.24
C PRO A 53 -19.23 15.76 0.33
N SER A 54 -18.79 14.50 0.39
CA SER A 54 -17.46 14.15 0.86
C SER A 54 -16.50 14.26 -0.29
N ALA A 55 -15.37 14.94 -0.10
CA ALA A 55 -14.25 14.99 -1.06
C ALA A 55 -13.59 13.62 -1.32
N ILE A 56 -14.19 12.53 -0.85
CA ILE A 56 -13.76 11.14 -1.00
C ILE A 56 -14.87 10.41 -1.75
N ASN A 57 -14.53 9.82 -2.90
CA ASN A 57 -15.44 8.94 -3.62
C ASN A 57 -15.43 7.54 -3.00
N TRP A 58 -16.32 7.33 -2.01
CA TRP A 58 -16.44 6.07 -1.28
C TRP A 58 -16.83 4.89 -2.17
N GLU A 59 -17.60 5.11 -3.23
CA GLU A 59 -18.02 4.02 -4.14
C GLU A 59 -16.84 3.44 -4.91
N ILE A 60 -15.89 4.28 -5.35
CA ILE A 60 -14.65 3.84 -6.01
C ILE A 60 -13.73 3.13 -5.00
N LEU A 61 -13.61 3.69 -3.80
CA LEU A 61 -12.77 3.12 -2.74
C LEU A 61 -13.26 1.72 -2.32
N GLU A 62 -14.57 1.55 -2.17
CA GLU A 62 -15.19 0.27 -1.83
C GLU A 62 -15.01 -0.78 -2.94
N LYS A 63 -15.04 -0.37 -4.22
CA LYS A 63 -14.74 -1.27 -5.34
C LYS A 63 -13.28 -1.73 -5.37
N ARG A 64 -12.34 -0.89 -4.89
CA ARG A 64 -10.91 -1.25 -4.78
C ARG A 64 -10.61 -2.19 -3.62
N ILE A 65 -11.50 -2.26 -2.64
CA ILE A 65 -11.37 -3.10 -1.45
C ILE A 65 -12.05 -4.45 -1.73
N GLY A 66 -11.26 -5.47 -2.08
CA GLY A 66 -11.73 -6.84 -2.19
C GLY A 66 -12.14 -7.39 -0.81
N ARG A 67 -13.32 -8.00 -0.72
CA ARG A 67 -13.76 -8.75 0.47
C ARG A 67 -13.30 -10.20 0.31
N SER A 68 -12.46 -10.69 1.22
CA SER A 68 -12.01 -12.08 1.23
C SER A 68 -12.05 -12.62 2.66
N GLU A 69 -12.58 -13.83 2.84
CA GLU A 69 -12.56 -14.55 4.12
C GLU A 69 -11.14 -14.98 4.52
N ALA A 70 -10.21 -15.02 3.56
CA ALA A 70 -8.79 -15.32 3.77
C ALA A 70 -7.91 -14.06 3.92
N ALA A 71 -8.49 -12.86 3.86
CA ALA A 71 -7.73 -11.64 4.11
C ALA A 71 -7.36 -11.60 5.60
N PHE A 72 -6.10 -11.36 5.98
CA PHE A 72 -5.69 -11.27 7.38
C PHE A 72 -5.90 -9.86 7.98
N GLN A 73 -6.57 -8.95 7.26
CA GLN A 73 -6.54 -7.51 7.52
C GLN A 73 -7.72 -6.99 8.34
N ARG A 74 -7.43 -6.09 9.29
CA ARG A 74 -8.45 -5.41 10.11
C ARG A 74 -9.47 -4.64 9.25
N PRO A 75 -10.73 -4.49 9.72
CA PRO A 75 -11.74 -3.70 9.04
C PRO A 75 -11.25 -2.27 8.76
N VAL A 76 -11.58 -1.74 7.59
CA VAL A 76 -11.25 -0.36 7.23
C VAL A 76 -12.07 0.61 8.08
N ILE A 77 -11.40 1.38 8.95
CA ILE A 77 -12.07 2.41 9.76
C ILE A 77 -12.22 3.68 8.92
N ARG A 78 -13.44 3.95 8.42
CA ARG A 78 -13.74 5.14 7.59
C ARG A 78 -13.29 6.46 8.22
N LYS A 79 -13.41 6.58 9.55
CA LYS A 79 -12.95 7.77 10.31
C LYS A 79 -11.44 7.99 10.15
N LYS A 80 -10.64 6.92 10.29
CA LYS A 80 -9.18 6.96 10.15
C LYS A 80 -8.74 7.36 8.73
N ILE A 81 -9.45 6.92 7.71
CA ILE A 81 -9.20 7.35 6.32
C ILE A 81 -9.45 8.85 6.15
N LYS A 82 -10.57 9.37 6.67
CA LYS A 82 -10.88 10.81 6.58
C LYS A 82 -9.81 11.66 7.27
N GLU A 83 -9.37 11.24 8.46
CA GLU A 83 -8.30 11.89 9.22
C GLU A 83 -6.99 11.89 8.43
N LEU A 84 -6.62 10.76 7.81
CA LEU A 84 -5.40 10.67 6.99
C LEU A 84 -5.47 11.52 5.71
N VAL A 85 -6.63 11.57 5.03
CA VAL A 85 -6.81 12.45 3.87
C VAL A 85 -6.64 13.92 4.26
N GLN A 86 -7.21 14.31 5.40
CA GLN A 86 -7.06 15.67 5.92
C GLN A 86 -5.60 15.97 6.31
N TYR A 87 -4.94 15.04 6.99
CA TYR A 87 -3.53 15.15 7.35
C TYR A 87 -2.63 15.32 6.12
N TYR A 88 -2.87 14.60 5.03
CA TYR A 88 -2.08 14.77 3.81
C TYR A 88 -2.26 16.15 3.17
N LYS A 89 -3.45 16.75 3.24
CA LYS A 89 -3.68 18.12 2.79
C LYS A 89 -2.91 19.12 3.66
N GLU A 90 -2.97 18.96 4.98
CA GLU A 90 -2.23 19.80 5.92
C GLU A 90 -0.70 19.67 5.73
N CYS A 91 -0.19 18.47 5.45
CA CYS A 91 1.23 18.27 5.12
C CYS A 91 1.61 18.96 3.81
N GLN A 92 0.74 18.90 2.80
CA GLN A 92 0.97 19.56 1.52
C GLN A 92 1.01 21.09 1.66
N GLU A 93 0.14 21.65 2.49
CA GLU A 93 0.07 23.10 2.74
C GLU A 93 1.21 23.60 3.64
N SER A 94 1.52 22.85 4.70
CA SER A 94 2.51 23.28 5.71
C SER A 94 3.96 22.93 5.35
N GLN A 95 4.19 21.88 4.53
CA GLN A 95 5.51 21.34 4.17
C GLN A 95 6.45 21.06 5.35
N ASN A 96 5.92 20.97 6.58
CA ASN A 96 6.72 20.89 7.81
C ASN A 96 6.98 19.45 8.28
N LEU A 97 6.19 18.48 7.82
CA LEU A 97 6.28 17.07 8.22
C LEU A 97 6.15 16.14 7.01
N PRO A 98 6.82 14.96 7.02
CA PRO A 98 6.65 13.96 5.99
C PRO A 98 5.22 13.39 6.02
N ALA A 99 4.58 13.33 4.85
CA ALA A 99 3.21 12.81 4.71
C ALA A 99 3.11 11.32 5.13
N ILE A 100 4.14 10.52 4.85
CA ILE A 100 4.20 9.11 5.29
C ILE A 100 5.54 8.86 5.98
N PRO A 101 5.60 9.00 7.32
CA PRO A 101 6.87 8.86 8.06
C PRO A 101 7.34 7.41 8.22
N GLY A 102 6.40 6.45 8.28
CA GLY A 102 6.71 5.04 8.47
C GLY A 102 6.64 4.24 7.18
N ALA A 103 7.39 3.14 7.08
CA ALA A 103 7.26 2.24 5.95
C ALA A 103 5.88 1.55 5.93
N VAL A 104 5.36 1.27 4.73
CA VAL A 104 4.27 0.31 4.52
C VAL A 104 4.85 -1.09 4.34
N ILE A 105 4.14 -2.12 4.78
CA ILE A 105 4.60 -3.50 4.63
C ILE A 105 3.78 -4.16 3.52
N MET A 106 4.47 -4.71 2.54
CA MET A 106 3.86 -5.34 1.38
C MET A 106 4.46 -6.71 1.11
N ILE A 107 3.65 -7.55 0.47
CA ILE A 107 4.03 -8.90 0.10
C ILE A 107 3.62 -9.19 -1.33
N THR A 108 4.34 -10.10 -1.96
CA THR A 108 3.95 -10.68 -3.24
C THR A 108 4.16 -12.19 -3.23
N GLU A 109 3.30 -12.90 -3.93
CA GLU A 109 3.43 -14.36 -4.12
C GLU A 109 4.44 -14.71 -5.24
N LYS A 110 4.82 -13.71 -6.05
CA LYS A 110 5.79 -13.89 -7.14
C LYS A 110 7.18 -13.51 -6.66
N ARG A 111 8.16 -14.36 -6.94
CA ARG A 111 9.57 -14.01 -6.76
C ARG A 111 9.93 -12.82 -7.64
N LEU A 112 10.59 -11.83 -7.05
CA LEU A 112 11.01 -10.63 -7.76
C LEU A 112 12.46 -10.78 -8.20
N GLN A 113 12.81 -10.09 -9.28
CA GLN A 113 14.18 -10.09 -9.78
C GLN A 113 14.94 -8.91 -9.18
N PHE A 114 15.99 -9.20 -8.42
CA PHE A 114 16.88 -8.20 -7.86
C PHE A 114 18.24 -8.25 -8.56
N THR A 115 18.70 -7.10 -9.04
CA THR A 115 20.02 -6.96 -9.68
C THR A 115 20.87 -5.98 -8.87
N PRO A 116 21.97 -6.43 -8.23
CA PRO A 116 22.87 -5.55 -7.51
C PRO A 116 23.43 -4.43 -8.41
N SER A 117 23.51 -3.21 -7.88
CA SER A 117 24.11 -2.06 -8.56
C SER A 117 25.38 -1.63 -7.81
N GLY A 118 26.55 -1.95 -8.37
CA GLY A 118 27.85 -1.54 -7.85
C GLY A 118 28.49 -2.50 -6.84
N LYS A 119 29.31 -1.96 -5.94
CA LYS A 119 30.17 -2.76 -5.04
C LYS A 119 29.42 -3.39 -3.86
N ASN A 120 28.33 -2.78 -3.41
CA ASN A 120 27.54 -3.32 -2.30
C ASN A 120 26.50 -4.29 -2.88
N PRO A 121 26.59 -5.61 -2.62
CA PRO A 121 25.66 -6.59 -3.19
C PRO A 121 24.22 -6.43 -2.69
N ASN A 122 24.02 -5.68 -1.60
CA ASN A 122 22.69 -5.43 -1.03
C ASN A 122 21.98 -4.22 -1.66
N LEU A 123 22.69 -3.34 -2.37
CA LEU A 123 22.08 -2.20 -3.05
C LEU A 123 21.89 -2.55 -4.53
N GLY A 124 20.69 -2.32 -5.06
CA GLY A 124 20.39 -2.71 -6.43
C GLY A 124 19.04 -2.25 -6.93
N LEU A 125 18.65 -2.81 -8.06
CA LEU A 125 17.39 -2.57 -8.74
C LEU A 125 16.48 -3.78 -8.57
N LEU A 126 15.28 -3.54 -8.03
CA LEU A 126 14.22 -4.54 -7.92
C LEU A 126 13.26 -4.37 -9.10
N GLN A 127 13.04 -5.45 -9.84
CA GLN A 127 12.16 -5.50 -11.00
C GLN A 127 10.85 -6.15 -10.61
N ILE A 128 9.76 -5.39 -10.78
CA ILE A 128 8.41 -5.78 -10.40
C ILE A 128 7.56 -5.78 -11.67
N PRO A 129 6.91 -6.91 -12.02
CA PRO A 129 5.95 -6.92 -13.12
C PRO A 129 4.84 -5.89 -12.89
N GLU A 130 4.53 -5.08 -13.91
CA GLU A 130 3.46 -4.09 -13.86
C GLU A 130 2.09 -4.80 -14.03
N GLU A 131 1.69 -5.52 -12.98
CA GLU A 131 0.47 -6.31 -12.92
C GLU A 131 -0.38 -5.87 -11.74
N GLN A 132 -1.63 -5.54 -12.03
CA GLN A 132 -2.54 -5.07 -10.99
C GLN A 132 -2.79 -6.15 -9.94
N GLY A 133 -2.48 -5.82 -8.69
CA GLY A 133 -2.67 -6.72 -7.55
C GLY A 133 -1.53 -7.71 -7.32
N ILE A 134 -0.37 -7.52 -7.97
CA ILE A 134 0.84 -8.28 -7.65
C ILE A 134 1.34 -8.03 -6.22
N LEU A 135 1.06 -6.85 -5.67
CA LEU A 135 1.39 -6.50 -4.29
C LEU A 135 0.14 -6.54 -3.40
N ARG A 136 0.26 -7.19 -2.25
CA ARG A 136 -0.72 -7.12 -1.15
C ARG A 136 -0.13 -6.33 0.01
N CYS A 137 -0.91 -5.44 0.60
CA CYS A 137 -0.50 -4.68 1.77
C CYS A 137 -0.75 -5.51 3.05
N LEU A 138 0.26 -5.72 3.90
CA LEU A 138 0.09 -6.30 5.23
C LEU A 138 -0.11 -5.23 6.31
N ASP A 139 0.61 -4.12 6.19
CA ASP A 139 0.48 -2.97 7.07
C ASP A 139 0.59 -1.66 6.29
N GLY A 140 -0.11 -0.63 6.77
CA GLY A 140 -0.24 0.64 6.10
C GLY A 140 -1.46 0.75 5.18
N GLN A 141 -2.40 -0.19 5.25
CA GLN A 141 -3.60 -0.20 4.38
C GLN A 141 -4.38 1.12 4.43
N HIS A 142 -4.60 1.72 5.61
CA HIS A 142 -5.33 2.99 5.71
C HIS A 142 -4.56 4.15 5.06
N ARG A 143 -3.22 4.13 5.15
CA ARG A 143 -2.34 5.16 4.56
C ARG A 143 -2.42 5.12 3.04
N LEU A 144 -2.33 3.92 2.47
CA LEU A 144 -2.45 3.70 1.02
C LEU A 144 -3.86 3.96 0.51
N LEU A 145 -4.89 3.53 1.23
CA LEU A 145 -6.28 3.81 0.87
C LEU A 145 -6.57 5.32 0.91
N ALA A 146 -6.04 6.04 1.89
CA ALA A 146 -6.19 7.49 1.97
C ALA A 146 -5.54 8.21 0.76
N LEU A 147 -4.42 7.71 0.24
CA LEU A 147 -3.84 8.23 -1.00
C LEU A 147 -4.77 7.99 -2.20
N SER A 148 -5.35 6.80 -2.31
CA SER A 148 -6.28 6.47 -3.38
C SER A 148 -7.66 7.14 -3.27
N ALA A 149 -7.99 7.70 -2.10
CA ALA A 149 -9.29 8.30 -1.82
C ALA A 149 -9.42 9.74 -2.33
N GLN A 150 -8.32 10.39 -2.71
CA GLN A 150 -8.34 11.76 -3.19
C GLN A 150 -8.77 11.83 -4.66
N THR A 151 -9.88 12.53 -4.92
CA THR A 151 -10.49 12.62 -6.25
C THR A 151 -10.12 13.87 -7.06
N GLU A 152 -9.54 14.90 -6.44
CA GLU A 152 -9.36 16.21 -7.08
C GLU A 152 -7.95 16.44 -7.64
N LYS A 153 -6.91 15.93 -6.97
CA LYS A 153 -5.52 15.96 -7.43
C LYS A 153 -4.80 14.69 -7.01
N GLU A 154 -4.05 14.10 -7.93
CA GLU A 154 -3.14 13.02 -7.62
C GLU A 154 -1.99 13.61 -6.79
N ILE A 155 -1.88 13.20 -5.52
CA ILE A 155 -0.76 13.56 -4.67
C ILE A 155 0.42 12.69 -5.09
N GLU A 156 1.43 13.29 -5.70
CA GLU A 156 2.69 12.65 -6.04
C GLU A 156 3.61 12.69 -4.82
N ILE A 157 3.64 11.58 -4.08
CA ILE A 157 4.53 11.39 -2.94
C ILE A 157 5.23 10.05 -3.03
N ASP A 158 6.40 10.01 -2.42
CA ASP A 158 7.19 8.82 -2.18
C ASP A 158 6.73 8.12 -0.90
N VAL A 159 6.49 6.82 -1.01
CA VAL A 159 6.00 5.97 0.07
C VAL A 159 7.09 4.96 0.42
N PRO A 160 7.72 5.07 1.60
CA PRO A 160 8.68 4.08 2.06
C PRO A 160 8.00 2.73 2.24
N ALA A 161 8.66 1.65 1.83
CA ALA A 161 8.08 0.31 1.84
C ALA A 161 9.10 -0.76 2.23
N VAL A 162 8.58 -1.78 2.91
CA VAL A 162 9.22 -3.07 3.11
C VAL A 162 8.45 -4.10 2.29
N LEU A 163 9.14 -4.76 1.37
CA LEU A 163 8.56 -5.72 0.43
C LEU A 163 9.16 -7.11 0.64
N PHE A 164 8.27 -8.09 0.84
CA PHE A 164 8.63 -9.49 0.88
C PHE A 164 8.14 -10.20 -0.39
N ASP A 165 9.03 -10.91 -1.06
CA ASP A 165 8.70 -11.76 -2.22
C ASP A 165 8.79 -13.27 -1.90
N ASN A 166 9.06 -13.58 -0.63
CA ASN A 166 9.23 -14.94 -0.12
C ASN A 166 8.75 -15.10 1.33
N LEU A 167 7.49 -14.76 1.59
CA LEU A 167 6.87 -15.19 2.84
C LEU A 167 6.21 -16.54 2.65
N ASP A 168 6.58 -17.49 3.51
CA ASP A 168 5.78 -18.70 3.70
C ASP A 168 4.39 -18.27 4.23
N PRO A 169 3.27 -18.85 3.75
CA PRO A 169 1.93 -18.60 4.30
C PRO A 169 1.82 -18.73 5.83
N ARG A 170 2.77 -19.44 6.48
CA ARG A 170 2.87 -19.56 7.95
C ARG A 170 3.53 -18.36 8.63
N GLN A 171 4.13 -17.44 7.88
CA GLN A 171 4.85 -16.26 8.38
C GLN A 171 4.01 -14.98 8.29
N THR A 172 2.81 -15.05 7.70
CA THR A 172 1.82 -13.97 7.73
C THR A 172 1.05 -14.05 9.05
N VAL A 173 1.19 -13.01 9.88
CA VAL A 173 0.56 -12.86 11.21
C VAL A 173 -0.92 -12.55 11.09
#